data_AF-A0A7W1B994-F1
#
_entry.id   AF-A0A7W1B994-F1
#
_cell.length_a   1.000
_cell.length_b   1.000
_cell.length_c   1.000
_cell.angle_alpha   90.00
_cell.angle_beta   90.00
_cell.angle_gamma   90.00
#
_symmetry.space_group_name_H-M   'P 1'
#
loop_
_entity.id
_entity.type
_entity.pdbx_description
1 polymer ?
#
loop_
_entity_poly.entity_id
_entity_poly.type
_entity_poly.pdbx_seq_one_letter_code
_entity_poly.pdbx_strand_id
1 'polypeptide(L)'
;IKLVVEQGTLGKSQGKVVIFTESLTTQDYLRTLLLDSGAATDRDITLFRGTNDSARAAQALDAWYESVGRKLSPESRPSPDVAMRLALVDEFRQRSRIFISTEAGAKGLNLQFCDTVVNYDLPWNPQRIEQRIGRCHRYGQQRDVTVINFLAADNETQRLTFEILSRKLDLFGIVLGASDEVLHRPGPNAPESLASTVGADFEAQLRRIYDRARTLGEVEGELRGLRDAMEAKRREFEVAQQRTEDVIQRRFDAKVKLAFKRIQDELPRELAEFDAHVERVVVGYLEASEIAYRIDRDPGGTVLTVEPSPRLPEGMRCLIGGPVAGSPLTPLHLGHPLVSAALAEARAAGSAREFVLQITAGSPETLPLRGRRGRVRVVRALYRGFEAIDRIVPVGLLDGDDAPLSTAVTSRLLEEPIVDVPAREERSGVTAAALDDALDEVLFDELGDVGKREQPRFEQTIEQIERFMSDRILLLVRQRDAAIARVARSETQRDAAVGFDARDRAEQALRKAQTEIEQLDGEITRLRAGDDDRYRQWRQHTQDRRYAKPEFHPIFDAEFEIV
;
A
#
# COMPACT_ATOMS: atom_id res chain seq x y z
N ILE A 1 -1.59 43.48 4.44
CA ILE A 1 -0.52 43.03 5.38
C ILE A 1 -0.85 43.37 6.83
N LYS A 2 -0.99 44.64 7.23
CA LYS A 2 -1.38 45.01 8.62
C LYS A 2 -2.62 44.24 9.11
N LEU A 3 -3.66 44.18 8.28
CA LEU A 3 -4.86 43.37 8.54
C LEU A 3 -4.57 41.89 8.80
N VAL A 4 -3.71 41.25 7.99
CA VAL A 4 -3.37 39.82 8.15
C VAL A 4 -2.63 39.59 9.46
N VAL A 5 -1.68 40.48 9.79
CA VAL A 5 -0.92 40.42 11.04
C VAL A 5 -1.84 40.63 12.25
N GLU A 6 -2.76 41.57 12.18
CA GLU A 6 -3.76 41.85 13.21
C GLU A 6 -4.72 40.67 13.42
N GLN A 7 -5.26 40.09 12.34
CA GLN A 7 -6.07 38.88 12.41
C GLN A 7 -5.29 37.69 13.00
N GLY A 8 -3.98 37.62 12.73
CA GLY A 8 -3.06 36.67 13.37
C GLY A 8 -2.97 36.88 14.88
N THR A 9 -2.80 38.12 15.35
CA THR A 9 -2.78 38.42 16.79
C THR A 9 -4.09 38.12 17.50
N LEU A 10 -5.22 38.22 16.78
CA LEU A 10 -6.55 37.89 17.27
C LEU A 10 -6.88 36.38 17.20
N GLY A 11 -5.94 35.54 16.76
CA GLY A 11 -6.11 34.08 16.64
C GLY A 11 -7.00 33.62 15.49
N LYS A 12 -7.48 34.55 14.64
CA LYS A 12 -8.39 34.29 13.52
C LYS A 12 -7.66 33.87 12.24
N SER A 13 -6.35 34.12 12.14
CA SER A 13 -5.46 33.68 11.05
C SER A 13 -4.13 33.20 11.63
N GLN A 14 -3.30 32.54 10.83
CA GLN A 14 -1.90 32.21 11.13
C GLN A 14 -1.01 33.47 11.08
N GLY A 15 -1.54 34.62 10.64
CA GLY A 15 -0.80 35.87 10.54
C GLY A 15 0.28 35.86 9.47
N LYS A 16 0.20 34.90 8.54
CA LYS A 16 1.17 34.67 7.46
C LYS A 16 0.49 34.89 6.12
N VAL A 17 1.24 35.45 5.18
CA VAL A 17 0.75 35.77 3.84
C VAL A 17 1.76 35.37 2.79
N VAL A 18 1.26 34.76 1.72
CA VAL A 18 2.03 34.46 0.52
C VAL A 18 1.58 35.41 -0.59
N ILE A 19 2.51 36.12 -1.20
CA ILE A 19 2.30 37.04 -2.31
C ILE A 19 2.93 36.43 -3.56
N PHE A 20 2.14 36.20 -4.59
CA PHE A 20 2.61 35.75 -5.90
C PHE A 20 2.69 36.92 -6.88
N THR A 21 3.77 36.93 -7.65
CA THR A 21 3.99 37.85 -8.77
C THR A 21 4.70 37.15 -9.93
N GLU A 22 4.49 37.58 -11.16
CA GLU A 22 5.18 37.06 -12.34
C GLU A 22 6.60 37.62 -12.50
N SER A 23 6.89 38.81 -11.96
CA SER A 23 8.12 39.55 -12.25
C SER A 23 9.03 39.72 -11.03
N LEU A 24 10.34 39.54 -11.25
CA LEU A 24 11.37 39.86 -10.26
C LEU A 24 11.39 41.36 -9.92
N THR A 25 11.16 42.23 -10.92
CA THR A 25 11.08 43.68 -10.71
C THR A 25 9.95 44.04 -9.74
N THR A 26 8.81 43.37 -9.88
CA THR A 26 7.66 43.57 -8.98
C THR A 26 7.94 43.02 -7.58
N GLN A 27 8.62 41.87 -7.47
CA GLN A 27 9.05 41.32 -6.19
C GLN A 27 9.96 42.29 -5.42
N ASP A 28 10.95 42.88 -6.09
CA ASP A 28 11.88 43.85 -5.48
C ASP A 28 11.17 45.17 -5.11
N TYR A 29 10.25 45.64 -5.98
CA TYR A 29 9.40 46.79 -5.69
C TYR A 29 8.55 46.56 -4.43
N LEU A 30 7.87 45.41 -4.35
CA LEU A 30 7.03 45.06 -3.19
C LEU A 30 7.83 44.98 -1.90
N ARG A 31 9.04 44.41 -1.94
CA ARG A 31 9.92 44.40 -0.78
C ARG A 31 10.26 45.82 -0.33
N THR A 32 10.68 46.68 -1.25
CA THR A 32 11.06 48.06 -0.95
C THR A 32 9.88 48.83 -0.35
N LEU A 33 8.69 48.71 -0.97
CA LEU A 33 7.46 49.33 -0.50
C LEU A 33 7.08 48.88 0.93
N LEU A 34 7.24 47.59 1.25
CA LEU A 34 6.92 47.05 2.57
C LEU A 34 7.88 47.54 3.66
N LEU A 35 9.15 47.74 3.31
CA LEU A 35 10.17 48.30 4.22
C LEU A 35 9.93 49.80 4.45
N ASP A 36 9.73 50.56 3.38
CA ASP A 36 9.58 52.02 3.44
C ASP A 36 8.29 52.44 4.15
N SER A 37 7.23 51.65 3.99
CA SER A 37 5.94 51.89 4.69
C SER A 37 5.98 51.54 6.18
N GLY A 38 7.07 50.94 6.67
CA GLY A 38 7.19 50.43 8.04
C GLY A 38 6.20 49.31 8.36
N ALA A 39 5.57 48.70 7.35
CA ALA A 39 4.59 47.63 7.51
C ALA A 39 5.24 46.27 7.82
N ALA A 40 6.51 46.11 7.47
CA ALA A 40 7.33 44.94 7.75
C ALA A 40 8.80 45.36 7.93
N THR A 41 9.53 44.63 8.77
CA THR A 41 11.00 44.73 8.78
C THR A 41 11.59 43.76 7.76
N ASP A 42 12.89 43.90 7.45
CA ASP A 42 13.54 42.95 6.56
C ASP A 42 13.33 41.52 7.07
N ARG A 43 13.51 41.27 8.38
CA ARG A 43 13.33 39.94 8.99
C ARG A 43 11.94 39.32 8.77
N ASP A 44 10.92 40.12 8.53
CA ASP A 44 9.55 39.64 8.31
C ASP A 44 9.27 39.18 6.87
N ILE A 45 10.19 39.42 5.93
CA ILE A 45 10.02 39.14 4.50
C ILE A 45 10.98 38.05 4.01
N THR A 46 10.45 36.95 3.49
CA THR A 46 11.22 35.93 2.76
C THR A 46 10.93 36.05 1.26
N LEU A 47 11.98 36.11 0.45
CA LEU A 47 11.89 36.15 -1.01
C LEU A 47 12.17 34.77 -1.60
N PHE A 48 11.38 34.38 -2.59
CA PHE A 48 11.56 33.13 -3.31
C PHE A 48 11.60 33.38 -4.82
N ARG A 49 12.70 32.95 -5.44
CA ARG A 49 13.03 33.17 -6.87
C ARG A 49 13.51 31.88 -7.53
N GLY A 50 13.73 31.93 -8.85
CA GLY A 50 14.25 30.80 -9.63
C GLY A 50 15.68 30.40 -9.21
N THR A 51 16.57 31.38 -9.13
CA THR A 51 17.93 31.26 -8.61
C THR A 51 17.97 31.98 -7.26
N ASN A 52 17.86 31.24 -6.15
CA ASN A 52 17.83 31.80 -4.78
C ASN A 52 19.24 32.14 -4.28
N ASP A 53 19.90 33.09 -4.93
CA ASP A 53 21.33 33.42 -4.77
C ASP A 53 21.62 34.56 -3.77
N SER A 54 20.58 35.15 -3.18
CA SER A 54 20.75 36.28 -2.26
C SER A 54 21.51 35.91 -0.98
N ALA A 55 22.24 36.86 -0.41
CA ALA A 55 22.95 36.69 0.86
C ALA A 55 22.04 36.19 2.00
N ARG A 56 20.77 36.60 1.98
CA ARG A 56 19.77 36.11 2.93
C ARG A 56 19.38 34.65 2.72
N ALA A 57 19.27 34.22 1.47
CA ALA A 57 18.98 32.82 1.15
C ALA A 57 20.12 31.92 1.65
N ALA A 58 21.38 32.36 1.52
CA ALA A 58 22.52 31.68 2.12
C ALA A 58 22.42 31.60 3.66
N GLN A 59 22.07 32.70 4.34
CA GLN A 59 21.86 32.70 5.80
C GLN A 59 20.71 31.77 6.23
N ALA A 60 19.63 31.69 5.46
CA ALA A 60 18.53 30.77 5.71
C ALA A 60 18.98 29.31 5.56
N LEU A 61 19.79 29.01 4.54
CA LEU A 61 20.35 27.68 4.31
C LEU A 61 21.28 27.24 5.46
N ASP A 62 22.17 28.12 5.91
CA ASP A 62 23.06 27.85 7.05
C ASP A 62 22.24 27.58 8.33
N ALA A 63 21.24 28.41 8.60
CA ALA A 63 20.35 28.23 9.74
C ALA A 63 19.55 26.92 9.68
N TRP A 64 19.14 26.49 8.48
CA TRP A 64 18.44 25.22 8.26
C TRP A 64 19.35 24.01 8.44
N TYR A 65 20.61 24.08 8.01
CA TYR A 65 21.59 23.03 8.27
C TYR A 65 21.88 22.87 9.76
N GLU A 66 21.92 23.95 10.53
CA GLU A 66 22.12 23.88 11.98
C GLU A 66 20.91 23.30 12.72
N SER A 67 19.68 23.59 12.28
CA SER A 67 18.45 23.15 12.97
C SER A 67 17.95 21.77 12.53
N VAL A 68 17.96 21.50 11.22
CA VAL A 68 17.41 20.28 10.58
C VAL A 68 18.54 19.40 10.06
N GLY A 69 19.59 19.98 9.47
CA GLY A 69 20.71 19.25 8.88
C GLY A 69 21.49 18.36 9.85
N ARG A 70 21.61 18.74 11.12
CA ARG A 70 22.22 17.90 12.19
C ARG A 70 21.45 16.60 12.47
N LYS A 71 20.15 16.54 12.15
CA LYS A 71 19.29 15.37 12.37
C LYS A 71 19.21 14.43 11.17
N LEU A 72 19.80 14.81 10.04
CA LEU A 72 19.75 14.06 8.79
C LEU A 72 21.04 13.27 8.55
N SER A 73 20.88 11.96 8.32
CA SER A 73 21.98 11.07 7.90
C SER A 73 22.58 11.53 6.57
N PRO A 74 23.89 11.31 6.32
CA PRO A 74 24.56 11.77 5.09
C PRO A 74 23.88 11.33 3.79
N GLU A 75 23.28 10.14 3.78
CA GLU A 75 22.59 9.53 2.64
C GLU A 75 21.21 10.14 2.34
N SER A 76 20.61 10.83 3.32
CA SER A 76 19.28 11.45 3.20
C SER A 76 19.34 12.96 2.95
N ARG A 77 20.54 13.51 2.73
CA ARG A 77 20.71 14.95 2.51
C ARG A 77 20.20 15.33 1.12
N PRO A 78 19.27 16.30 1.01
CA PRO A 78 18.80 16.78 -0.27
C PRO A 78 19.92 17.48 -1.05
N SER A 79 19.78 17.56 -2.38
CA SER A 79 20.69 18.34 -3.22
C SER A 79 20.70 19.82 -2.78
N PRO A 80 21.78 20.58 -3.06
CA PRO A 80 21.90 21.98 -2.63
C PRO A 80 20.69 22.85 -3.01
N ASP A 81 20.16 22.66 -4.23
CA ASP A 81 19.00 23.41 -4.71
C ASP A 81 17.72 23.05 -3.95
N VAL A 82 17.53 21.78 -3.61
CA VAL A 82 16.36 21.32 -2.83
C VAL A 82 16.49 21.77 -1.38
N ALA A 83 17.69 21.68 -0.80
CA ALA A 83 17.98 22.17 0.55
C ALA A 83 17.70 23.67 0.68
N MET A 84 18.13 24.48 -0.30
CA MET A 84 17.86 25.92 -0.34
C MET A 84 16.35 26.23 -0.36
N ARG A 85 15.57 25.51 -1.16
CA ARG A 85 14.12 25.72 -1.24
C ARG A 85 13.44 25.35 0.09
N LEU A 86 13.87 24.26 0.72
CA LEU A 86 13.36 23.84 2.04
C LEU A 86 13.72 24.85 3.13
N ALA A 87 14.94 25.39 3.11
CA ALA A 87 15.42 26.38 4.06
C ALA A 87 14.58 27.67 4.03
N LEU A 88 14.23 28.17 2.83
CA LEU A 88 13.39 29.36 2.68
C LEU A 88 11.95 29.12 3.15
N VAL A 89 11.40 27.92 2.93
CA VAL A 89 10.08 27.54 3.46
C VAL A 89 10.11 27.43 4.99
N ASP A 90 11.19 26.91 5.56
CA ASP A 90 11.36 26.83 7.02
C ASP A 90 11.56 28.22 7.65
N GLU A 91 12.35 29.11 7.03
CA GLU A 91 12.46 30.52 7.42
C GLU A 91 11.07 31.17 7.45
N PHE A 92 10.27 30.93 6.41
CA PHE A 92 8.90 31.44 6.34
C PHE A 92 7.97 30.84 7.39
N ARG A 93 8.13 29.56 7.72
CA ARG A 93 7.34 28.94 8.78
C ARG A 93 7.68 29.51 10.15
N GLN A 94 8.96 29.64 10.46
CA GLN A 94 9.44 29.89 11.82
C GLN A 94 9.70 31.35 12.14
N ARG A 95 10.16 32.15 11.16
CA ARG A 95 10.79 33.45 11.43
C ARG A 95 10.14 34.62 10.70
N SER A 96 9.66 34.42 9.48
CA SER A 96 9.06 35.49 8.67
C SER A 96 7.53 35.38 8.58
N ARG A 97 6.90 36.47 8.14
CA ARG A 97 5.43 36.61 8.05
C ARG A 97 4.94 36.79 6.62
N ILE A 98 5.81 37.25 5.73
CA ILE A 98 5.50 37.56 4.34
C ILE A 98 6.40 36.72 3.45
N PHE A 99 5.80 35.93 2.56
CA PHE A 99 6.52 35.17 1.55
C PHE A 99 6.21 35.73 0.17
N ILE A 100 7.19 36.30 -0.53
CA ILE A 100 6.98 36.82 -1.88
C ILE A 100 7.64 35.86 -2.86
N SER A 101 6.85 35.25 -3.74
CA SER A 101 7.31 34.25 -4.69
C SER A 101 7.07 34.69 -6.14
N THR A 102 8.08 34.48 -6.99
CA THR A 102 7.88 34.48 -8.44
C THR A 102 7.30 33.16 -8.95
N GLU A 103 7.03 33.04 -10.25
CA GLU A 103 6.49 31.81 -10.87
C GLU A 103 7.30 30.54 -10.56
N ALA A 104 8.60 30.69 -10.28
CA ALA A 104 9.48 29.59 -9.90
C ALA A 104 9.07 28.87 -8.60
N GLY A 105 8.26 29.50 -7.74
CA GLY A 105 7.69 28.89 -6.52
C GLY A 105 6.26 28.38 -6.66
N ALA A 106 5.61 28.58 -7.81
CA ALA A 106 4.24 28.10 -8.04
C ALA A 106 4.15 26.56 -8.17
N LYS A 107 5.28 25.89 -8.45
CA LYS A 107 5.38 24.43 -8.53
C LYS A 107 6.22 23.86 -7.37
N GLY A 108 5.67 22.86 -6.68
CA GLY A 108 6.42 22.00 -5.76
C GLY A 108 6.60 22.47 -4.31
N LEU A 109 6.09 23.65 -3.91
CA LEU A 109 6.13 24.09 -2.51
C LEU A 109 4.92 23.58 -1.70
N ASN A 110 5.11 23.24 -0.43
CA ASN A 110 4.03 22.95 0.52
C ASN A 110 3.92 24.09 1.56
N LEU A 111 2.88 24.91 1.43
CA LEU A 111 2.64 26.10 2.22
C LEU A 111 1.34 26.00 3.04
N GLN A 112 0.92 24.78 3.38
CA GLN A 112 -0.28 24.47 4.19
C GLN A 112 -0.35 25.17 5.55
N PHE A 113 0.74 25.78 6.05
CA PHE A 113 0.71 26.57 7.29
C PHE A 113 0.33 28.05 7.06
N CYS A 114 0.06 28.44 5.82
CA CYS A 114 -0.38 29.77 5.43
C CYS A 114 -1.85 29.72 5.02
N ASP A 115 -2.64 30.68 5.50
CA ASP A 115 -4.08 30.77 5.22
C ASP A 115 -4.47 32.00 4.38
N THR A 116 -3.49 32.85 4.00
CA THR A 116 -3.73 34.01 3.13
C THR A 116 -2.86 33.96 1.89
N VAL A 117 -3.49 33.99 0.71
CA VAL A 117 -2.83 34.05 -0.60
C VAL A 117 -3.19 35.37 -1.26
N VAL A 118 -2.17 36.10 -1.72
CA VAL A 118 -2.31 37.35 -2.48
C VAL A 118 -1.74 37.14 -3.87
N ASN A 119 -2.56 37.28 -4.90
CA ASN A 119 -2.08 37.42 -6.27
C ASN A 119 -1.92 38.92 -6.56
N TYR A 120 -0.69 39.40 -6.58
CA TYR A 120 -0.41 40.80 -6.90
C TYR A 120 -0.66 41.07 -8.39
N ASP A 121 -0.32 40.11 -9.23
CA ASP A 121 -0.71 40.01 -10.63
C ASP A 121 -1.38 38.66 -10.87
N LEU A 122 -2.48 38.70 -11.63
CA LEU A 122 -3.23 37.52 -12.03
C LEU A 122 -2.62 36.91 -13.29
N PRO A 123 -2.20 35.64 -13.27
CA PRO A 123 -1.70 34.98 -14.45
C PRO A 123 -2.84 34.72 -15.43
N TRP A 124 -2.52 34.87 -16.71
CA TRP A 124 -3.47 34.66 -17.82
C TRP A 124 -4.02 33.23 -17.90
N ASN A 125 -3.31 32.26 -17.31
CA ASN A 125 -3.77 30.87 -17.20
C ASN A 125 -4.46 30.64 -15.83
N PRO A 126 -5.79 30.41 -15.80
CA PRO A 126 -6.52 30.11 -14.56
C PRO A 126 -6.00 28.88 -13.80
N GLN A 127 -5.47 27.89 -14.51
CA GLN A 127 -4.85 26.72 -13.87
C GLN A 127 -3.62 27.11 -13.04
N ARG A 128 -2.90 28.18 -13.43
CA ARG A 128 -1.80 28.72 -12.61
C ARG A 128 -2.33 29.38 -11.35
N ILE A 129 -3.50 30.03 -11.40
CA ILE A 129 -4.18 30.57 -10.22
C ILE A 129 -4.52 29.44 -9.27
N GLU A 130 -5.14 28.37 -9.78
CA GLU A 130 -5.51 27.21 -8.96
C GLU A 130 -4.29 26.50 -8.38
N GLN A 131 -3.21 26.38 -9.14
CA GLN A 131 -1.95 25.85 -8.63
C GLN A 131 -1.36 26.70 -7.51
N ARG A 132 -1.47 28.04 -7.58
CA ARG A 132 -1.05 28.97 -6.50
C ARG A 132 -1.90 28.78 -5.25
N ILE A 133 -3.22 28.70 -5.39
CA ILE A 133 -4.16 28.46 -4.28
C ILE A 133 -3.91 27.10 -3.64
N GLY A 134 -3.76 26.05 -4.45
CA GLY A 134 -3.45 24.67 -4.05
C GLY A 134 -2.06 24.47 -3.41
N ARG A 135 -1.25 25.53 -3.22
CA ARG A 135 -0.07 25.48 -2.34
C ARG A 135 -0.45 25.58 -0.85
N CYS A 136 -1.53 26.31 -0.56
CA CYS A 136 -2.04 26.57 0.78
C CYS A 136 -3.33 25.79 1.08
N HIS A 137 -4.19 25.63 0.06
CA HIS A 137 -5.45 24.88 0.13
C HIS A 137 -5.21 23.42 -0.28
N ARG A 138 -4.90 22.56 0.70
CA ARG A 138 -4.67 21.12 0.51
C ARG A 138 -5.31 20.31 1.65
N TYR A 139 -5.51 19.01 1.43
CA TYR A 139 -5.97 18.07 2.45
C TYR A 139 -5.13 18.20 3.73
N GLY A 140 -5.80 18.42 4.87
CA GLY A 140 -5.18 18.65 6.18
C GLY A 140 -5.11 20.11 6.64
N GLN A 141 -5.42 21.09 5.78
CA GLN A 141 -5.61 22.49 6.20
C GLN A 141 -6.88 22.62 7.06
N GLN A 142 -6.76 23.20 8.26
CA GLN A 142 -7.83 23.29 9.26
C GLN A 142 -8.56 24.64 9.24
N ARG A 143 -8.10 25.59 8.40
CA ARG A 143 -8.63 26.95 8.30
C ARG A 143 -8.94 27.31 6.87
N ASP A 144 -9.99 28.09 6.65
CA ASP A 144 -10.34 28.58 5.32
C ASP A 144 -9.22 29.45 4.75
N VAL A 145 -8.87 29.21 3.49
CA VAL A 145 -7.83 29.97 2.80
C VAL A 145 -8.44 31.21 2.16
N THR A 146 -8.00 32.40 2.58
CA THR A 146 -8.41 33.68 2.01
C THR A 146 -7.55 34.01 0.79
N VAL A 147 -8.18 34.20 -0.37
CA VAL A 147 -7.51 34.57 -1.62
C VAL A 147 -7.85 36.02 -1.97
N ILE A 148 -6.82 36.86 -2.14
CA ILE A 148 -6.93 38.28 -2.50
C ILE A 148 -6.28 38.49 -3.85
N ASN A 149 -7.00 39.06 -4.80
CA ASN A 149 -6.49 39.36 -6.14
C ASN A 149 -6.43 40.89 -6.33
N PHE A 150 -5.25 41.42 -6.64
CA PHE A 150 -5.08 42.83 -6.99
C PHE A 150 -5.34 43.06 -8.49
N LEU A 151 -5.99 44.19 -8.78
CA LEU A 151 -6.35 44.62 -10.14
C LEU A 151 -6.06 46.12 -10.25
N ALA A 152 -5.43 46.57 -11.33
CA ALA A 152 -5.27 48.00 -11.58
C ALA A 152 -6.58 48.58 -12.16
N ALA A 153 -7.14 49.60 -11.51
CA ALA A 153 -8.45 50.16 -11.84
C ALA A 153 -8.45 51.02 -13.14
N ASP A 154 -7.27 51.45 -13.57
CA ASP A 154 -6.98 52.36 -14.68
C ASP A 154 -6.54 51.62 -15.97
N ASN A 155 -6.46 50.29 -15.95
CA ASN A 155 -6.11 49.47 -17.10
C ASN A 155 -7.35 48.74 -17.63
N GLU A 156 -7.95 49.26 -18.71
CA GLU A 156 -9.13 48.70 -19.37
C GLU A 156 -8.92 47.23 -19.79
N THR A 157 -7.68 46.86 -20.17
CA THR A 157 -7.30 45.48 -20.46
C THR A 157 -7.33 44.60 -19.20
N GLN A 158 -6.88 45.07 -18.04
CA GLN A 158 -6.94 44.28 -16.80
C GLN A 158 -8.35 44.18 -16.21
N ARG A 159 -9.18 45.22 -16.36
CA ARG A 159 -10.61 45.18 -15.97
C ARG A 159 -11.38 44.19 -16.84
N LEU A 160 -11.17 44.25 -18.15
CA LEU A 160 -11.70 43.28 -19.11
C LEU A 160 -11.18 41.87 -18.80
N THR A 161 -9.90 41.73 -18.45
CA THR A 161 -9.29 40.45 -18.04
C THR A 161 -9.93 39.89 -16.78
N PHE A 162 -10.24 40.73 -15.77
CA PHE A 162 -10.92 40.29 -14.55
C PHE A 162 -12.39 39.95 -14.79
N GLU A 163 -13.15 40.75 -15.54
CA GLU A 163 -14.54 40.43 -15.89
C GLU A 163 -14.62 39.15 -16.72
N ILE A 164 -13.68 38.97 -17.65
CA ILE A 164 -13.50 37.75 -18.42
C ILE A 164 -13.10 36.60 -17.49
N LEU A 165 -12.10 36.74 -16.59
CA LEU A 165 -11.67 35.70 -15.65
C LEU A 165 -12.72 35.34 -14.61
N SER A 166 -13.52 36.30 -14.14
CA SER A 166 -14.54 36.10 -13.10
C SER A 166 -15.78 35.42 -13.68
N ARG A 167 -16.25 35.80 -14.88
CA ARG A 167 -17.29 35.04 -15.59
C ARG A 167 -16.75 33.71 -16.13
N LYS A 168 -15.45 33.65 -16.46
CA LYS A 168 -14.75 32.41 -16.81
C LYS A 168 -14.60 31.49 -15.62
N LEU A 169 -14.32 31.92 -14.39
CA LEU A 169 -14.14 31.01 -13.24
C LEU A 169 -15.40 30.18 -12.96
N ASP A 170 -16.60 30.72 -13.19
CA ASP A 170 -17.86 29.95 -13.16
C ASP A 170 -17.95 28.92 -14.30
N LEU A 171 -17.60 29.31 -15.54
CA LEU A 171 -17.57 28.42 -16.70
C LEU A 171 -16.44 27.38 -16.65
N PHE A 172 -15.31 27.73 -16.04
CA PHE A 172 -14.13 26.89 -15.82
C PHE A 172 -14.30 26.02 -14.58
N GLY A 173 -15.07 26.39 -13.56
CA GLY A 173 -15.46 25.48 -12.49
C GLY A 173 -16.19 24.25 -13.03
N ILE A 174 -16.97 24.43 -14.11
CA ILE A 174 -17.68 23.36 -14.82
C ILE A 174 -16.72 22.55 -15.73
N VAL A 175 -15.79 23.20 -16.44
CA VAL A 175 -14.83 22.53 -17.36
C VAL A 175 -13.66 21.87 -16.61
N LEU A 176 -13.15 22.50 -15.55
CA LEU A 176 -12.15 21.92 -14.65
C LEU A 176 -12.79 20.88 -13.74
N GLY A 177 -14.05 20.99 -13.31
CA GLY A 177 -14.78 19.89 -12.68
C GLY A 177 -14.84 18.64 -13.57
N ALA A 178 -15.03 18.83 -14.89
CA ALA A 178 -14.94 17.75 -15.88
C ALA A 178 -13.51 17.25 -16.14
N SER A 179 -12.48 18.07 -15.87
CA SER A 179 -11.07 17.65 -15.93
C SER A 179 -10.59 17.01 -14.62
N ASP A 180 -11.15 17.40 -13.47
CA ASP A 180 -10.83 16.87 -12.15
C ASP A 180 -11.38 15.45 -12.01
N GLU A 181 -12.52 15.13 -12.61
CA GLU A 181 -13.05 13.75 -12.64
C GLU A 181 -12.14 12.79 -13.45
N VAL A 182 -11.42 13.32 -14.44
CA VAL A 182 -10.41 12.59 -15.24
C VAL A 182 -9.04 12.56 -14.52
N LEU A 183 -8.73 13.55 -13.69
CA LEU A 183 -7.44 13.66 -12.98
C LEU A 183 -7.45 13.02 -11.56
N HIS A 184 -8.62 12.89 -10.90
CA HIS A 184 -8.78 12.36 -9.54
C HIS A 184 -9.23 10.88 -9.46
N ARG A 185 -9.33 10.16 -10.59
CA ARG A 185 -9.38 8.68 -10.56
C ARG A 185 -7.96 8.13 -10.76
N PRO A 186 -7.18 7.86 -9.69
CA PRO A 186 -5.90 7.20 -9.81
C PRO A 186 -6.12 5.74 -10.20
N GLY A 187 -6.14 5.46 -11.50
CA GLY A 187 -5.78 4.15 -12.02
C GLY A 187 -4.25 4.07 -12.11
N PRO A 188 -3.61 2.98 -11.67
CA PRO A 188 -2.14 2.89 -11.53
C PRO A 188 -1.33 2.97 -12.84
N ASN A 189 -1.97 3.20 -13.99
CA ASN A 189 -1.34 3.16 -15.32
C ASN A 189 -1.74 4.32 -16.25
N ALA A 190 -2.30 5.44 -15.75
CA ALA A 190 -2.53 6.60 -16.62
C ALA A 190 -1.18 7.28 -16.97
N PRO A 191 -0.76 7.34 -18.24
CA PRO A 191 0.51 7.97 -18.60
C PRO A 191 0.46 9.47 -18.30
N GLU A 192 1.35 9.92 -17.42
CA GLU A 192 1.61 11.32 -17.08
C GLU A 192 1.85 12.20 -18.34
N SER A 193 2.22 11.59 -19.47
CA SER A 193 2.44 12.23 -20.78
C SER A 193 1.17 12.69 -21.50
N LEU A 194 -0.01 12.15 -21.18
CA LEU A 194 -1.26 12.53 -21.87
C LEU A 194 -1.89 13.80 -21.28
N ALA A 195 -1.84 13.97 -19.96
CA ALA A 195 -2.28 15.21 -19.30
C ALA A 195 -1.46 16.42 -19.75
N SER A 196 -0.16 16.24 -20.00
CA SER A 196 0.71 17.30 -20.53
C SER A 196 0.46 17.61 -22.00
N THR A 197 0.09 16.62 -22.81
CA THR A 197 -0.14 16.81 -24.26
C THR A 197 -1.47 17.54 -24.51
N VAL A 198 -2.53 17.19 -23.76
CA VAL A 198 -3.82 17.88 -23.84
C VAL A 198 -3.72 19.31 -23.26
N GLY A 199 -2.95 19.50 -22.18
CA GLY A 199 -2.71 20.82 -21.60
C GLY A 199 -1.96 21.78 -22.53
N ALA A 200 -0.91 21.31 -23.21
CA ALA A 200 -0.11 22.14 -24.11
C ALA A 200 -0.87 22.57 -25.38
N ASP A 201 -1.67 21.67 -25.97
CA ASP A 201 -2.52 22.00 -27.13
C ASP A 201 -3.62 23.00 -26.78
N PHE A 202 -4.21 22.87 -25.59
CA PHE A 202 -5.22 23.78 -25.06
C PHE A 202 -4.65 25.17 -24.78
N GLU A 203 -3.46 25.27 -24.17
CA GLU A 203 -2.75 26.53 -23.94
C GLU A 203 -2.45 27.27 -25.26
N ALA A 204 -1.99 26.53 -26.28
CA ALA A 204 -1.69 27.11 -27.60
C ALA A 204 -2.95 27.57 -28.35
N GLN A 205 -4.10 26.92 -28.14
CA GLN A 205 -5.38 27.33 -28.72
C GLN A 205 -5.97 28.53 -28.00
N LEU A 206 -5.96 28.55 -26.66
CA LEU A 206 -6.41 29.69 -25.86
C LEU A 206 -5.64 30.97 -26.18
N ARG A 207 -4.31 30.86 -26.32
CA ARG A 207 -3.46 32.00 -26.66
C ARG A 207 -3.81 32.57 -28.04
N ARG A 208 -4.06 31.70 -29.02
CA ARG A 208 -4.48 32.11 -30.38
C ARG A 208 -5.85 32.80 -30.42
N ILE A 209 -6.82 32.28 -29.68
CA ILE A 209 -8.16 32.88 -29.56
C ILE A 209 -8.04 34.28 -28.94
N TYR A 210 -7.20 34.41 -27.91
CA TYR A 210 -6.97 35.66 -27.20
C TYR A 210 -6.23 36.72 -28.04
N ASP A 211 -5.22 36.33 -28.82
CA ASP A 211 -4.47 37.24 -29.70
C ASP A 211 -5.33 37.77 -30.86
N ARG A 212 -6.40 37.03 -31.23
CA ARG A 212 -7.23 37.33 -32.41
C ARG A 212 -8.52 38.09 -32.08
N ALA A 213 -9.13 37.77 -30.94
CA ALA A 213 -10.43 38.33 -30.58
C ALA A 213 -10.29 39.75 -30.01
N ARG A 214 -11.05 40.69 -30.55
CA ARG A 214 -10.99 42.11 -30.14
C ARG A 214 -12.20 42.53 -29.31
N THR A 215 -13.21 41.66 -29.21
CA THR A 215 -14.44 41.91 -28.47
C THR A 215 -14.82 40.72 -27.60
N LEU A 216 -15.54 41.00 -26.51
CA LEU A 216 -16.04 39.99 -25.56
C LEU A 216 -16.89 38.91 -26.24
N GLY A 217 -17.71 39.27 -27.22
CA GLY A 217 -18.58 38.35 -27.94
C GLY A 217 -17.83 37.36 -28.86
N GLU A 218 -16.73 37.79 -29.48
CA GLU A 218 -15.87 36.91 -30.30
C GLU A 218 -15.14 35.87 -29.43
N VAL A 219 -14.66 36.31 -28.26
CA VAL A 219 -14.03 35.43 -27.26
C VAL A 219 -15.03 34.38 -26.77
N GLU A 220 -16.27 34.77 -26.46
CA GLU A 220 -17.33 33.85 -26.03
C GLU A 220 -17.69 32.83 -27.11
N GLY A 221 -17.71 33.24 -28.38
CA GLY A 221 -18.01 32.37 -29.53
C GLY A 221 -16.93 31.32 -29.79
N GLU A 222 -15.65 31.73 -29.86
CA GLU A 222 -14.56 30.80 -30.12
C GLU A 222 -14.28 29.86 -28.93
N LEU A 223 -14.47 30.33 -27.68
CA LEU A 223 -14.41 29.47 -26.50
C LEU A 223 -15.55 28.45 -26.46
N ARG A 224 -16.74 28.81 -26.93
CA ARG A 224 -17.86 27.86 -27.07
C ARG A 224 -17.50 26.75 -28.06
N GLY A 225 -16.94 27.11 -29.22
CA GLY A 225 -16.47 26.14 -30.20
C GLY A 225 -15.34 25.25 -29.66
N LEU A 226 -14.41 25.81 -28.88
CA LEU A 226 -13.36 25.04 -28.22
C LEU A 226 -13.94 24.05 -27.19
N ARG A 227 -14.92 24.47 -26.39
CA ARG A 227 -15.60 23.61 -25.42
C ARG A 227 -16.31 22.45 -26.12
N ASP A 228 -17.08 22.73 -27.17
CA ASP A 228 -17.83 21.71 -27.89
C ASP A 228 -16.87 20.70 -28.57
N ALA A 229 -15.72 21.16 -29.08
CA ALA A 229 -14.66 20.30 -29.61
C ALA A 229 -14.00 19.42 -28.53
N MET A 230 -13.77 19.96 -27.33
CA MET A 230 -13.22 19.20 -26.21
C MET A 230 -14.23 18.19 -25.64
N GLU A 231 -15.52 18.53 -25.58
CA GLU A 231 -16.59 17.59 -25.21
C GLU A 231 -16.73 16.44 -26.22
N ALA A 232 -16.60 16.72 -27.53
CA ALA A 232 -16.58 15.68 -28.55
C ALA A 232 -15.38 14.73 -28.35
N LYS A 233 -14.18 15.28 -28.13
CA LYS A 233 -12.96 14.49 -27.87
C LYS A 233 -13.04 13.71 -26.55
N ARG A 234 -13.72 14.26 -25.53
CA ARG A 234 -14.03 13.57 -24.26
C ARG A 234 -14.93 12.37 -24.49
N ARG A 235 -16.03 12.53 -25.25
CA ARG A 235 -16.94 11.42 -25.56
C ARG A 235 -16.24 10.30 -26.33
N GLU A 236 -15.35 10.63 -27.27
CA GLU A 236 -14.53 9.63 -27.97
C GLU A 236 -13.60 8.88 -27.00
N PHE A 237 -12.97 9.60 -26.06
CA PHE A 237 -12.10 9.01 -25.04
C PHE A 237 -12.88 8.19 -24.01
N GLU A 238 -14.04 8.64 -23.53
CA GLU A 238 -14.94 7.91 -22.64
C GLU A 238 -15.44 6.62 -23.29
N VAL A 239 -15.79 6.64 -24.59
CA VAL A 239 -16.19 5.43 -25.32
C VAL A 239 -15.00 4.46 -25.47
N ALA A 240 -13.79 4.97 -25.70
CA ALA A 240 -12.57 4.14 -25.76
C ALA A 240 -12.18 3.57 -24.39
N GLN A 241 -12.34 4.37 -23.32
CA GLN A 241 -12.10 3.97 -21.94
C GLN A 241 -13.14 2.98 -21.47
N GLN A 242 -14.44 3.19 -21.73
CA GLN A 242 -15.51 2.24 -21.44
C GLN A 242 -15.32 0.92 -22.20
N ARG A 243 -14.85 0.94 -23.45
CA ARG A 243 -14.48 -0.31 -24.14
C ARG A 243 -13.31 -1.02 -23.45
N THR A 244 -12.35 -0.26 -22.93
CA THR A 244 -11.19 -0.81 -22.20
C THR A 244 -11.58 -1.28 -20.79
N GLU A 245 -12.45 -0.54 -20.10
CA GLU A 245 -13.06 -0.89 -18.82
C GLU A 245 -14.00 -2.09 -18.96
N ASP A 246 -14.78 -2.21 -20.03
CA ASP A 246 -15.58 -3.41 -20.32
C ASP A 246 -14.69 -4.62 -20.55
N VAL A 247 -13.54 -4.45 -21.20
CA VAL A 247 -12.51 -5.50 -21.34
C VAL A 247 -11.85 -5.81 -20.00
N ILE A 248 -11.62 -4.81 -19.14
CA ILE A 248 -11.06 -4.95 -17.78
C ILE A 248 -12.08 -5.52 -16.81
N GLN A 249 -13.37 -5.21 -16.93
CA GLN A 249 -14.47 -5.70 -16.09
C GLN A 249 -14.87 -7.12 -16.47
N ARG A 250 -14.84 -7.45 -17.77
CA ARG A 250 -14.87 -8.85 -18.23
C ARG A 250 -13.64 -9.62 -17.74
N ARG A 251 -12.55 -8.92 -17.40
CA ARG A 251 -11.34 -9.43 -16.73
C ARG A 251 -11.28 -9.13 -15.23
N PHE A 252 -12.36 -8.70 -14.56
CA PHE A 252 -12.39 -8.75 -13.10
C PHE A 252 -12.30 -10.23 -12.75
N ASP A 253 -11.12 -10.63 -12.26
CA ASP A 253 -10.74 -12.02 -12.06
C ASP A 253 -11.88 -12.76 -11.36
N ALA A 254 -12.17 -13.98 -11.81
CA ALA A 254 -13.06 -14.90 -11.09
C ALA A 254 -12.74 -14.93 -9.58
N LYS A 255 -11.47 -14.71 -9.22
CA LYS A 255 -10.96 -14.58 -7.84
C LYS A 255 -11.60 -13.45 -7.02
N VAL A 256 -11.85 -12.26 -7.59
CA VAL A 256 -12.45 -11.15 -6.83
C VAL A 256 -13.93 -11.44 -6.55
N LYS A 257 -14.66 -11.95 -7.55
CA LYS A 257 -16.06 -12.37 -7.37
C LYS A 257 -16.18 -13.53 -6.36
N LEU A 258 -15.25 -14.49 -6.42
CA LEU A 258 -15.14 -15.56 -5.43
C LEU A 258 -14.79 -15.03 -4.03
N ALA A 259 -13.90 -14.04 -3.91
CA ALA A 259 -13.55 -13.45 -2.62
C ALA A 259 -14.73 -12.74 -1.94
N PHE A 260 -15.52 -11.97 -2.70
CA PHE A 260 -16.73 -11.35 -2.16
C PHE A 260 -17.78 -12.40 -1.78
N LYS A 261 -17.96 -13.44 -2.59
CA LYS A 261 -18.85 -14.56 -2.26
C LYS A 261 -18.41 -15.29 -0.98
N ARG A 262 -17.11 -15.55 -0.84
CA ARG A 262 -16.52 -16.14 0.37
C ARG A 262 -16.79 -15.30 1.62
N ILE A 263 -16.64 -13.98 1.53
CA ILE A 263 -16.93 -13.08 2.66
C ILE A 263 -18.42 -13.09 3.05
N GLN A 264 -19.33 -13.21 2.08
CA GLN A 264 -20.77 -13.14 2.36
C GLN A 264 -21.38 -14.48 2.78
N ASP A 265 -20.98 -15.58 2.14
CA ASP A 265 -21.63 -16.89 2.30
C ASP A 265 -20.86 -17.84 3.22
N GLU A 266 -19.52 -17.78 3.22
CA GLU A 266 -18.65 -18.75 3.90
C GLU A 266 -18.19 -18.21 5.26
N LEU A 267 -17.79 -16.94 5.33
CA LEU A 267 -17.24 -16.34 6.56
C LEU A 267 -18.18 -16.41 7.78
N PRO A 268 -19.50 -16.18 7.68
CA PRO A 268 -20.39 -16.33 8.84
C PRO A 268 -20.45 -17.77 9.37
N ARG A 269 -20.34 -18.76 8.48
CA ARG A 269 -20.31 -20.18 8.86
C ARG A 269 -18.97 -20.55 9.49
N GLU A 270 -17.86 -20.14 8.87
CA GLU A 270 -16.51 -20.35 9.41
C GLU A 270 -16.35 -19.72 10.80
N LEU A 271 -16.92 -18.52 11.03
CA LEU A 271 -16.92 -17.87 12.34
C LEU A 271 -17.77 -18.62 13.38
N ALA A 272 -18.96 -19.10 13.00
CA ALA A 272 -19.81 -19.88 13.90
C ALA A 272 -19.14 -21.21 14.31
N GLU A 273 -18.47 -21.89 13.38
CA GLU A 273 -17.68 -23.09 13.67
C GLU A 273 -16.50 -22.79 14.59
N PHE A 274 -15.79 -21.68 14.34
CA PHE A 274 -14.72 -21.22 15.21
C PHE A 274 -15.21 -20.93 16.63
N ASP A 275 -16.33 -20.23 16.78
CA ASP A 275 -16.94 -19.93 18.08
C ASP A 275 -17.32 -21.21 18.83
N ALA A 276 -17.85 -22.21 18.12
CA ALA A 276 -18.15 -23.53 18.68
C ALA A 276 -16.88 -24.28 19.13
N HIS A 277 -15.76 -24.17 18.40
CA HIS A 277 -14.49 -24.75 18.83
C HIS A 277 -13.94 -24.08 20.09
N VAL A 278 -14.03 -22.75 20.18
CA VAL A 278 -13.62 -22.01 21.38
C VAL A 278 -14.48 -22.42 22.58
N GLU A 279 -15.80 -22.56 22.41
CA GLU A 279 -16.70 -23.09 23.44
C GLU A 279 -16.25 -24.48 23.93
N ARG A 280 -16.01 -25.43 23.02
CA ARG A 280 -15.58 -26.79 23.39
C ARG A 280 -14.27 -26.81 24.19
N VAL A 281 -13.27 -26.04 23.76
CA VAL A 281 -11.97 -25.98 24.45
C VAL A 281 -12.14 -25.45 25.87
N VAL A 282 -12.95 -24.41 26.04
CA VAL A 282 -13.20 -23.80 27.35
C VAL A 282 -14.01 -24.75 28.24
N VAL A 283 -15.08 -25.36 27.71
CA VAL A 283 -15.91 -26.31 28.45
C VAL A 283 -15.08 -27.51 28.91
N GLY A 284 -14.27 -28.10 28.01
CA GLY A 284 -13.40 -29.22 28.37
C GLY A 284 -12.39 -28.86 29.47
N TYR A 285 -11.84 -27.65 29.45
CA TYR A 285 -10.99 -27.14 30.54
C TYR A 285 -11.74 -27.02 31.87
N LEU A 286 -12.95 -26.47 31.85
CA LEU A 286 -13.77 -26.29 33.05
C LEU A 286 -14.17 -27.65 33.66
N GLU A 287 -14.56 -28.61 32.82
CA GLU A 287 -14.90 -29.97 33.23
C GLU A 287 -13.69 -30.70 33.81
N ALA A 288 -12.54 -30.67 33.13
CA ALA A 288 -11.30 -31.29 33.60
C ALA A 288 -10.78 -30.65 34.91
N SER A 289 -11.09 -29.38 35.13
CA SER A 289 -10.75 -28.64 36.36
C SER A 289 -11.82 -28.74 37.46
N GLU A 290 -12.91 -29.49 37.24
CA GLU A 290 -14.06 -29.60 38.15
C GLU A 290 -14.68 -28.24 38.54
N ILE A 291 -14.68 -27.27 37.61
CA ILE A 291 -15.22 -25.93 37.84
C ILE A 291 -16.68 -25.89 37.40
N ALA A 292 -17.57 -25.48 38.31
CA ALA A 292 -18.99 -25.32 37.98
C ALA A 292 -19.20 -24.18 36.97
N TYR A 293 -19.98 -24.47 35.93
CA TYR A 293 -20.29 -23.51 34.86
C TYR A 293 -21.74 -23.66 34.40
N ARG A 294 -22.25 -22.61 33.74
CA ARG A 294 -23.58 -22.56 33.15
C ARG A 294 -23.53 -21.84 31.80
N ILE A 295 -24.18 -22.42 30.80
CA ILE A 295 -24.32 -21.82 29.47
C ILE A 295 -25.79 -21.49 29.23
N ASP A 296 -26.11 -20.21 29.05
CA ASP A 296 -27.43 -19.74 28.69
C ASP A 296 -27.43 -19.33 27.21
N ARG A 297 -28.28 -19.96 26.38
CA ARG A 297 -28.37 -19.72 24.93
C ARG A 297 -29.62 -18.92 24.61
N ASP A 298 -29.44 -17.64 24.28
CA ASP A 298 -30.54 -16.73 23.91
C ASP A 298 -30.41 -16.24 22.45
N PRO A 299 -31.50 -15.74 21.83
CA PRO A 299 -31.45 -15.12 20.49
C PRO A 299 -30.50 -13.92 20.41
N GLY A 300 -30.17 -13.32 21.56
CA GLY A 300 -29.22 -12.21 21.69
C GLY A 300 -27.77 -12.64 21.90
N GLY A 301 -27.45 -13.93 21.89
CA GLY A 301 -26.09 -14.47 22.07
C GLY A 301 -26.04 -15.57 23.13
N THR A 302 -24.96 -16.36 23.11
CA THR A 302 -24.70 -17.41 24.09
C THR A 302 -23.84 -16.84 25.22
N VAL A 303 -24.27 -16.97 26.48
CA VAL A 303 -23.55 -16.46 27.66
C VAL A 303 -23.00 -17.63 28.47
N LEU A 304 -21.69 -17.65 28.69
CA LEU A 304 -21.01 -18.56 29.60
C LEU A 304 -20.80 -17.88 30.96
N THR A 305 -21.33 -18.49 32.02
CA THR A 305 -21.12 -18.09 33.41
C THR A 305 -20.30 -19.17 34.12
N VAL A 306 -19.16 -18.78 34.68
CA VAL A 306 -18.24 -19.65 35.41
C VAL A 306 -18.24 -19.23 36.87
N GLU A 307 -18.49 -20.17 37.78
CA GLU A 307 -18.52 -19.90 39.21
C GLU A 307 -17.09 -19.73 39.79
N PRO A 308 -16.93 -18.99 40.90
CA PRO A 308 -15.65 -18.90 41.59
C PRO A 308 -15.12 -20.28 41.99
N SER A 309 -13.83 -20.53 41.75
CA SER A 309 -13.14 -21.77 42.11
C SER A 309 -11.72 -21.48 42.63
N PRO A 310 -11.03 -22.46 43.23
CA PRO A 310 -9.63 -22.28 43.65
C PRO A 310 -8.68 -21.89 42.52
N ARG A 311 -9.01 -22.24 41.27
CA ARG A 311 -8.26 -21.87 40.06
C ARG A 311 -8.74 -20.54 39.44
N LEU A 312 -9.96 -20.11 39.73
CA LEU A 312 -10.61 -18.87 39.26
C LEU A 312 -11.29 -18.16 40.45
N PRO A 313 -10.55 -17.37 41.25
CA PRO A 313 -11.06 -16.82 42.51
C PRO A 313 -12.25 -15.86 42.36
N GLU A 314 -12.35 -15.19 41.21
CA GLU A 314 -13.49 -14.38 40.82
C GLU A 314 -14.27 -15.12 39.74
N GLY A 315 -15.57 -15.33 39.96
CA GLY A 315 -16.47 -15.89 38.95
C GLY A 315 -16.53 -14.97 37.73
N MET A 316 -16.77 -15.55 36.55
CA MET A 316 -16.64 -14.85 35.28
C MET A 316 -17.89 -15.02 34.43
N ARG A 317 -18.27 -13.97 33.70
CA ARG A 317 -19.37 -14.00 32.72
C ARG A 317 -18.85 -13.48 31.39
N CYS A 318 -18.99 -14.26 30.33
CA CYS A 318 -18.48 -13.92 29.00
C CYS A 318 -19.46 -14.37 27.91
N LEU A 319 -19.36 -13.73 26.73
CA LEU A 319 -20.16 -14.11 25.56
C LEU A 319 -19.40 -15.14 24.72
N ILE A 320 -20.09 -16.17 24.23
CA ILE A 320 -19.59 -17.06 23.19
C ILE A 320 -20.01 -16.46 21.85
N GLY A 321 -19.03 -16.11 21.03
CA GLY A 321 -19.19 -15.49 19.71
C GLY A 321 -19.00 -13.98 19.67
N GLY A 322 -19.50 -13.36 18.60
CA GLY A 322 -19.29 -11.94 18.30
C GLY A 322 -19.86 -10.97 19.34
N PRO A 323 -19.35 -9.73 19.39
CA PRO A 323 -19.83 -8.71 20.31
C PRO A 323 -21.30 -8.36 20.02
N VAL A 324 -22.13 -8.42 21.07
CA VAL A 324 -23.55 -8.05 21.00
C VAL A 324 -23.68 -6.57 21.36
N ALA A 325 -24.28 -5.78 20.47
CA ALA A 325 -24.43 -4.34 20.67
C ALA A 325 -25.15 -4.03 22.00
N GLY A 326 -24.49 -3.28 22.88
CA GLY A 326 -25.03 -2.89 24.19
C GLY A 326 -24.80 -3.89 25.32
N SER A 327 -24.16 -5.04 25.07
CA SER A 327 -23.77 -5.96 26.15
C SER A 327 -22.49 -5.50 26.85
N PRO A 328 -22.45 -5.44 28.19
CA PRO A 328 -21.23 -5.14 28.95
C PRO A 328 -20.29 -6.35 29.06
N LEU A 329 -20.70 -7.52 28.54
CA LEU A 329 -19.95 -8.76 28.65
C LEU A 329 -18.83 -8.83 27.59
N THR A 330 -17.67 -9.32 28.01
CA THR A 330 -16.53 -9.54 27.10
C THR A 330 -16.74 -10.81 26.28
N PRO A 331 -16.56 -10.76 24.94
CA PRO A 331 -16.62 -11.96 24.11
C PRO A 331 -15.40 -12.86 24.31
N LEU A 332 -15.61 -14.17 24.17
CA LEU A 332 -14.57 -15.19 24.15
C LEU A 332 -13.82 -15.11 22.83
N HIS A 333 -12.67 -14.44 22.87
CA HIS A 333 -11.70 -14.42 21.79
C HIS A 333 -10.43 -15.19 22.20
N LEU A 334 -9.52 -15.47 21.26
CA LEU A 334 -8.30 -16.26 21.53
C LEU A 334 -7.42 -15.69 22.65
N GLY A 335 -7.34 -14.36 22.73
CA GLY A 335 -6.61 -13.66 23.79
C GLY A 335 -7.35 -13.58 25.14
N HIS A 336 -8.55 -14.15 25.27
CA HIS A 336 -9.29 -14.11 26.52
C HIS A 336 -8.58 -14.97 27.58
N PRO A 337 -8.47 -14.52 28.85
CA PRO A 337 -7.71 -15.22 29.89
C PRO A 337 -8.16 -16.68 30.08
N LEU A 338 -9.46 -16.94 30.03
CA LEU A 338 -10.02 -18.29 30.16
C LEU A 338 -9.59 -19.21 29.02
N VAL A 339 -9.59 -18.71 27.77
CA VAL A 339 -9.14 -19.47 26.59
C VAL A 339 -7.64 -19.71 26.67
N SER A 340 -6.88 -18.69 27.07
CA SER A 340 -5.42 -18.81 27.24
C SER A 340 -5.04 -19.82 28.32
N ALA A 341 -5.77 -19.85 29.45
CA ALA A 341 -5.58 -20.84 30.52
C ALA A 341 -5.91 -22.26 30.04
N ALA A 342 -7.05 -22.44 29.36
CA ALA A 342 -7.44 -23.71 28.76
C ALA A 342 -6.38 -24.25 27.78
N LEU A 343 -5.88 -23.39 26.88
CA LEU A 343 -4.83 -23.75 25.94
C LEU A 343 -3.49 -24.05 26.63
N ALA A 344 -3.15 -23.32 27.70
CA ALA A 344 -1.93 -23.55 28.46
C ALA A 344 -1.95 -24.90 29.20
N GLU A 345 -3.07 -25.24 29.86
CA GLU A 345 -3.24 -26.55 30.51
C GLU A 345 -3.20 -27.68 29.47
N ALA A 346 -3.91 -27.54 28.36
CA ALA A 346 -3.91 -28.53 27.28
C ALA A 346 -2.49 -28.77 26.73
N ARG A 347 -1.69 -27.72 26.54
CA ARG A 347 -0.30 -27.84 26.09
C ARG A 347 0.62 -28.47 27.15
N ALA A 348 0.34 -28.25 28.43
CA ALA A 348 1.13 -28.80 29.54
C ALA A 348 0.82 -30.28 29.81
N ALA A 349 -0.37 -30.76 29.45
CA ALA A 349 -0.81 -32.14 29.68
C ALA A 349 0.08 -33.20 28.97
N GLY A 350 0.76 -32.83 27.89
CA GLY A 350 1.69 -33.71 27.16
C GLY A 350 1.01 -34.91 26.47
N SER A 351 1.81 -35.79 25.88
CA SER A 351 1.36 -36.93 25.05
C SER A 351 1.60 -38.31 25.70
N ALA A 352 2.00 -38.35 26.97
CA ALA A 352 2.55 -39.55 27.61
C ALA A 352 1.50 -40.46 28.28
N ARG A 353 0.20 -40.19 28.13
CA ARG A 353 -0.88 -40.99 28.72
C ARG A 353 -1.50 -41.88 27.66
N GLU A 354 -1.65 -43.17 27.95
CA GLU A 354 -2.47 -44.08 27.14
C GLU A 354 -3.94 -43.81 27.49
N PHE A 355 -4.75 -43.50 26.49
CA PHE A 355 -6.20 -43.30 26.63
C PHE A 355 -6.95 -44.39 25.89
N VAL A 356 -8.11 -44.77 26.42
CA VAL A 356 -9.10 -45.54 25.68
C VAL A 356 -10.34 -44.66 25.57
N LEU A 357 -10.66 -44.29 24.34
CA LEU A 357 -11.71 -43.31 24.04
C LEU A 357 -13.01 -44.04 23.68
N GLN A 358 -14.08 -43.73 24.39
CA GLN A 358 -15.42 -44.09 23.98
C GLN A 358 -16.04 -42.92 23.23
N ILE A 359 -16.36 -43.14 21.95
CA ILE A 359 -16.85 -42.09 21.04
C ILE A 359 -18.30 -42.39 20.69
N THR A 360 -19.20 -41.43 20.94
CA THR A 360 -20.63 -41.60 20.65
C THR A 360 -20.92 -41.14 19.22
N ALA A 361 -21.26 -42.05 18.30
CA ALA A 361 -21.51 -41.67 16.91
C ALA A 361 -22.83 -40.91 16.75
N GLY A 362 -22.77 -39.64 16.33
CA GLY A 362 -23.95 -38.78 16.12
C GLY A 362 -24.15 -38.33 14.67
N SER A 363 -23.08 -38.21 13.89
CA SER A 363 -23.12 -37.70 12.52
C SER A 363 -23.38 -38.77 11.45
N PRO A 364 -23.98 -38.43 10.29
CA PRO A 364 -24.19 -39.36 9.17
C PRO A 364 -22.94 -40.12 8.73
N GLU A 365 -21.77 -39.51 8.88
CA GLU A 365 -20.47 -40.06 8.52
C GLU A 365 -19.92 -41.05 9.56
N THR A 366 -20.24 -40.87 10.85
CA THR A 366 -19.75 -41.71 11.95
C THR A 366 -20.73 -42.83 12.34
N LEU A 367 -22.03 -42.64 12.11
CA LEU A 367 -23.08 -43.64 12.37
C LEU A 367 -22.81 -45.03 11.75
N PRO A 368 -22.27 -45.16 10.52
CA PRO A 368 -21.94 -46.46 9.93
C PRO A 368 -20.82 -47.20 10.67
N LEU A 369 -20.02 -46.48 11.46
CA LEU A 369 -18.87 -47.03 12.20
C LEU A 369 -19.26 -47.49 13.62
N ARG A 370 -20.53 -47.31 14.02
CA ARG A 370 -21.04 -47.69 15.33
C ARG A 370 -20.79 -49.17 15.63
N GLY A 371 -20.25 -49.45 16.81
CA GLY A 371 -19.85 -50.80 17.27
C GLY A 371 -18.47 -51.24 16.79
N ARG A 372 -17.77 -50.42 15.98
CA ARG A 372 -16.39 -50.70 15.56
C ARG A 372 -15.38 -50.15 16.56
N ARG A 373 -14.19 -50.73 16.53
CA ARG A 373 -13.02 -50.38 17.35
C ARG A 373 -11.83 -50.08 16.45
N GLY A 374 -10.87 -49.36 17.00
CA GLY A 374 -9.65 -49.03 16.27
C GLY A 374 -8.68 -48.20 17.09
N ARG A 375 -7.71 -47.62 16.40
CA ARG A 375 -6.69 -46.75 16.98
C ARG A 375 -6.59 -45.47 16.18
N VAL A 376 -6.45 -44.35 16.87
CA VAL A 376 -6.32 -43.02 16.27
C VAL A 376 -5.01 -42.39 16.70
N ARG A 377 -4.34 -41.73 15.76
CA ARG A 377 -3.17 -40.90 16.02
C ARG A 377 -3.35 -39.55 15.38
N VAL A 378 -3.02 -38.51 16.14
CA VAL A 378 -3.06 -37.13 15.65
C VAL A 378 -1.65 -36.59 15.59
N VAL A 379 -1.25 -36.09 14.42
CA VAL A 379 0.10 -35.58 14.16
C VAL A 379 0.02 -34.14 13.71
N ARG A 380 0.89 -33.28 14.23
CA ARG A 380 1.12 -31.94 13.69
C ARG A 380 2.14 -32.04 12.56
N ALA A 381 1.70 -31.72 11.34
CA ALA A 381 2.52 -31.66 10.15
C ALA A 381 2.88 -30.20 9.81
N LEU A 382 4.17 -29.87 9.87
CA LEU A 382 4.70 -28.54 9.54
C LEU A 382 5.39 -28.57 8.18
N TYR A 383 4.86 -27.81 7.23
CA TYR A 383 5.41 -27.63 5.88
C TYR A 383 6.09 -26.27 5.78
N ARG A 384 7.39 -26.23 5.48
CA ARG A 384 8.20 -25.00 5.44
C ARG A 384 8.39 -24.46 4.01
N GLY A 385 7.35 -24.53 3.20
CA GLY A 385 7.37 -24.15 1.78
C GLY A 385 7.51 -22.64 1.51
N PHE A 386 6.83 -22.17 0.47
CA PHE A 386 6.67 -20.73 0.20
C PHE A 386 5.83 -20.04 1.27
N GLU A 387 4.84 -20.75 1.80
CA GLU A 387 4.11 -20.40 3.01
C GLU A 387 4.32 -21.49 4.05
N ALA A 388 4.54 -21.08 5.30
CA ALA A 388 4.56 -22.03 6.41
C ALA A 388 3.13 -22.52 6.63
N ILE A 389 2.90 -23.82 6.42
CA ILE A 389 1.60 -24.44 6.64
C ILE A 389 1.74 -25.36 7.85
N ASP A 390 0.92 -25.13 8.86
CA ASP A 390 0.80 -25.97 10.05
C ASP A 390 -0.55 -26.70 9.99
N ARG A 391 -0.54 -28.03 9.94
CA ARG A 391 -1.75 -28.86 9.89
C ARG A 391 -1.79 -29.86 11.03
N ILE A 392 -2.98 -30.09 11.54
CA ILE A 392 -3.29 -31.22 12.40
C ILE A 392 -3.87 -32.32 11.51
N VAL A 393 -3.20 -33.47 11.45
CA VAL A 393 -3.57 -34.60 10.60
C VAL A 393 -4.00 -35.76 11.51
N PRO A 394 -5.31 -36.05 11.60
CA PRO A 394 -5.81 -37.21 12.30
C PRO A 394 -5.81 -38.44 11.38
N VAL A 395 -5.28 -39.55 11.87
CA VAL A 395 -5.22 -40.84 11.19
C VAL A 395 -5.89 -41.88 12.07
N GLY A 396 -6.93 -42.52 11.53
CA GLY A 396 -7.66 -43.58 12.22
C GLY A 396 -7.58 -44.88 11.45
N LEU A 397 -7.35 -45.98 12.15
CA LEU A 397 -7.39 -47.33 11.58
C LEU A 397 -8.32 -48.20 12.42
N LEU A 398 -9.21 -48.96 11.77
CA LEU A 398 -10.18 -49.82 12.44
C LEU A 398 -9.64 -51.25 12.56
N ASP A 399 -10.08 -51.96 13.60
CA ASP A 399 -9.78 -53.37 13.77
C ASP A 399 -10.30 -54.18 12.57
N GLY A 400 -9.40 -54.93 11.95
CA GLY A 400 -9.69 -55.78 10.78
C GLY A 400 -9.65 -55.07 9.43
N ASP A 401 -9.38 -53.76 9.38
CA ASP A 401 -9.21 -53.02 8.14
C ASP A 401 -7.71 -52.78 7.88
N ASP A 402 -7.28 -52.98 6.63
CA ASP A 402 -5.90 -52.74 6.20
C ASP A 402 -5.67 -51.29 5.71
N ALA A 403 -6.75 -50.55 5.45
CA ALA A 403 -6.69 -49.19 4.91
C ALA A 403 -7.12 -48.15 5.96
N PRO A 404 -6.46 -46.98 6.04
CA PRO A 404 -6.86 -45.92 6.95
C PRO A 404 -8.25 -45.37 6.63
N LEU A 405 -8.94 -44.91 7.66
CA LEU A 405 -10.11 -44.06 7.51
C LEU A 405 -9.69 -42.75 6.82
N SER A 406 -10.59 -42.20 6.00
CA SER A 406 -10.33 -40.90 5.39
C SER A 406 -10.12 -39.81 6.46
N THR A 407 -9.27 -38.83 6.16
CA THR A 407 -8.96 -37.72 7.08
C THR A 407 -10.23 -36.98 7.50
N ALA A 408 -11.22 -36.85 6.61
CA ALA A 408 -12.50 -36.21 6.89
C ALA A 408 -13.33 -37.00 7.92
N VAL A 409 -13.44 -38.32 7.75
CA VAL A 409 -14.17 -39.18 8.69
C VAL A 409 -13.48 -39.24 10.04
N THR A 410 -12.14 -39.35 10.05
CA THR A 410 -11.37 -39.36 11.29
C THR A 410 -11.47 -38.03 12.05
N SER A 411 -11.45 -36.90 11.33
CA SER A 411 -11.67 -35.56 11.93
C SER A 411 -13.06 -35.46 12.55
N ARG A 412 -14.10 -35.90 11.83
CA ARG A 412 -15.47 -35.92 12.36
C ARG A 412 -15.61 -36.80 13.59
N LEU A 413 -14.96 -37.96 13.59
CA LEU A 413 -14.94 -38.87 14.73
C LEU A 413 -14.30 -38.24 15.98
N LEU A 414 -13.28 -37.38 15.81
CA LEU A 414 -12.68 -36.61 16.91
C LEU A 414 -13.52 -35.39 17.34
N GLU A 415 -14.54 -35.00 16.57
CA GLU A 415 -15.47 -33.92 16.92
C GLU A 415 -16.73 -34.44 17.66
N GLU A 416 -16.98 -35.75 17.63
CA GLU A 416 -18.07 -36.40 18.36
C GLU A 416 -17.84 -36.34 19.89
N PRO A 417 -18.86 -36.59 20.73
CA PRO A 417 -18.68 -36.70 22.17
C PRO A 417 -17.73 -37.84 22.54
N ILE A 418 -16.63 -37.51 23.22
CA ILE A 418 -15.57 -38.44 23.65
C ILE A 418 -15.54 -38.54 25.18
N VAL A 419 -15.46 -39.76 25.69
CA VAL A 419 -15.25 -40.05 27.12
C VAL A 419 -14.02 -40.95 27.27
N ASP A 420 -13.13 -40.60 28.19
CA ASP A 420 -12.03 -41.47 28.60
C ASP A 420 -12.57 -42.60 29.49
N VAL A 421 -12.33 -43.85 29.08
CA VAL A 421 -12.79 -45.04 29.80
C VAL A 421 -11.60 -45.86 30.30
N PRO A 422 -11.76 -46.62 31.41
CA PRO A 422 -10.68 -47.47 31.91
C PRO A 422 -10.14 -48.42 30.84
N ALA A 423 -8.82 -48.61 30.84
CA ALA A 423 -8.16 -49.56 29.95
C ALA A 423 -8.80 -50.95 30.05
N ARG A 424 -9.09 -51.57 28.90
CA ARG A 424 -9.71 -52.89 28.80
C ARG A 424 -8.68 -54.02 28.74
N GLU A 425 -9.14 -55.24 29.06
CA GLU A 425 -8.32 -56.46 28.92
C GLU A 425 -8.04 -56.82 27.46
N GLU A 426 -8.99 -56.57 26.55
CA GLU A 426 -8.80 -56.71 25.10
C GLU A 426 -8.40 -55.37 24.49
N ARG A 427 -7.13 -55.27 24.06
CA ARG A 427 -6.60 -54.13 23.29
C ARG A 427 -7.01 -54.24 21.82
N SER A 428 -7.02 -53.12 21.11
CA SER A 428 -7.18 -53.08 19.64
C SER A 428 -6.14 -53.98 18.96
N GLY A 429 -6.53 -54.63 17.86
CA GLY A 429 -5.64 -55.42 17.01
C GLY A 429 -4.68 -54.57 16.18
N VAL A 430 -4.88 -53.25 16.14
CA VAL A 430 -4.06 -52.30 15.39
C VAL A 430 -2.71 -52.08 16.08
N THR A 431 -1.64 -52.54 15.43
CA THR A 431 -0.27 -52.34 15.91
C THR A 431 0.22 -50.92 15.63
N ALA A 432 1.25 -50.48 16.37
CA ALA A 432 1.89 -49.19 16.12
C ALA A 432 2.49 -49.10 14.70
N ALA A 433 3.02 -50.20 14.17
CA ALA A 433 3.57 -50.25 12.82
C ALA A 433 2.49 -50.08 11.74
N ALA A 434 1.33 -50.74 11.91
CA ALA A 434 0.20 -50.55 11.00
C ALA A 434 -0.31 -49.10 11.01
N LEU A 435 -0.24 -48.43 12.17
CA LEU A 435 -0.60 -47.02 12.30
C LEU A 435 0.46 -46.08 11.69
N ASP A 436 1.74 -46.45 11.72
CA ASP A 436 2.82 -45.74 11.03
C ASP A 436 2.66 -45.84 9.51
N ASP A 437 2.36 -47.03 8.99
CA ASP A 437 2.10 -47.25 7.55
C ASP A 437 0.87 -46.45 7.08
N ALA A 438 -0.22 -46.48 7.86
CA ALA A 438 -1.42 -45.68 7.63
C ALA A 438 -1.14 -44.17 7.67
N LEU A 439 -0.26 -43.73 8.56
CA LEU A 439 0.16 -42.33 8.66
C LEU A 439 0.95 -41.92 7.41
N ASP A 440 1.88 -42.75 6.95
CA ASP A 440 2.67 -42.47 5.74
C ASP A 440 1.77 -42.35 4.50
N GLU A 441 0.74 -43.19 4.38
CA GLU A 441 -0.25 -43.12 3.30
C GLU A 441 -1.03 -41.79 3.32
N VAL A 442 -1.61 -41.42 4.49
CA VAL A 442 -2.36 -40.16 4.63
C VAL A 442 -1.46 -38.94 4.41
N LEU A 443 -0.23 -38.97 4.92
CA LEU A 443 0.73 -37.87 4.75
C LEU A 443 1.18 -37.71 3.29
N PHE A 444 1.24 -38.80 2.52
CA PHE A 444 1.56 -38.74 1.09
C PHE A 444 0.48 -37.99 0.31
N ASP A 445 -0.80 -38.26 0.58
CA ASP A 445 -1.92 -37.56 -0.04
C ASP A 445 -1.94 -36.07 0.35
N GLU A 446 -1.73 -35.77 1.63
CA GLU A 446 -1.62 -34.40 2.14
C GLU A 446 -0.47 -33.62 1.49
N LEU A 447 0.70 -34.26 1.31
CA LEU A 447 1.85 -33.69 0.59
C LEU A 447 1.50 -33.37 -0.86
N GLY A 448 0.75 -34.23 -1.54
CA GLY A 448 0.26 -33.98 -2.89
C GLY A 448 -0.59 -32.73 -2.98
N ASP A 449 -1.51 -32.53 -2.03
CA ASP A 449 -2.39 -31.37 -2.00
C ASP A 449 -1.70 -30.06 -1.60
N VAL A 450 -0.75 -30.11 -0.66
CA VAL A 450 0.14 -28.98 -0.37
C VAL A 450 0.95 -28.62 -1.62
N GLY A 451 1.50 -29.62 -2.32
CA GLY A 451 2.23 -29.44 -3.56
C GLY A 451 1.41 -28.73 -4.65
N LYS A 452 0.15 -29.10 -4.85
CA LYS A 452 -0.76 -28.44 -5.80
C LYS A 452 -1.00 -26.98 -5.45
N ARG A 453 -1.12 -26.64 -4.16
CA ARG A 453 -1.33 -25.25 -3.70
C ARG A 453 -0.08 -24.38 -3.83
N GLU A 454 1.09 -24.98 -3.64
CA GLU A 454 2.39 -24.31 -3.73
C GLU A 454 2.88 -24.17 -5.18
N GLN A 455 2.41 -25.01 -6.11
CA GLN A 455 2.82 -25.02 -7.51
C GLN A 455 2.71 -23.65 -8.20
N PRO A 456 1.59 -22.90 -8.11
CA PRO A 456 1.48 -21.59 -8.74
C PRO A 456 2.45 -20.55 -8.14
N ARG A 457 2.76 -20.66 -6.84
CA ARG A 457 3.69 -19.76 -6.15
C ARG A 457 5.13 -20.04 -6.58
N PHE A 458 5.47 -21.31 -6.73
CA PHE A 458 6.75 -21.72 -7.28
C PHE A 458 6.93 -21.18 -8.71
N GLU A 459 5.96 -21.41 -9.59
CA GLU A 459 5.98 -20.92 -10.98
C GLU A 459 6.13 -19.39 -11.03
N GLN A 460 5.31 -18.66 -10.27
CA GLN A 460 5.37 -17.20 -10.18
C GLN A 460 6.74 -16.70 -9.69
N THR A 461 7.35 -17.38 -8.70
CA THR A 461 8.67 -17.00 -8.18
C THR A 461 9.75 -17.21 -9.23
N ILE A 462 9.71 -18.33 -9.96
CA ILE A 462 10.63 -18.58 -11.07
C ILE A 462 10.46 -17.54 -12.19
N GLU A 463 9.23 -17.24 -12.58
CA GLU A 463 8.95 -16.20 -13.59
C GLU A 463 9.47 -14.82 -13.16
N GLN A 464 9.34 -14.46 -11.88
CA GLN A 464 9.88 -13.20 -11.36
C GLN A 464 11.41 -13.15 -11.45
N ILE A 465 12.08 -14.25 -11.14
CA ILE A 465 13.54 -14.37 -11.27
C ILE A 465 13.96 -14.22 -12.75
N GLU A 466 13.28 -14.91 -13.66
CA GLU A 466 13.55 -14.83 -15.11
C GLU A 466 13.28 -13.42 -15.66
N ARG A 467 12.19 -12.79 -15.22
CA ARG A 467 11.86 -11.41 -15.61
C ARG A 467 12.90 -10.42 -15.11
N PHE A 468 13.36 -10.56 -13.86
CA PHE A 468 14.43 -9.72 -13.33
C PHE A 468 15.71 -9.83 -14.17
N MET A 469 16.09 -11.05 -14.56
CA MET A 469 17.24 -11.27 -15.44
C MET A 469 17.05 -10.61 -16.81
N SER A 470 15.86 -10.75 -17.39
CA SER A 470 15.49 -10.14 -18.67
C SER A 470 15.54 -8.61 -18.60
N ASP A 471 15.01 -8.01 -17.55
CA ASP A 471 15.01 -6.57 -17.33
C ASP A 471 16.44 -6.05 -17.13
N ARG A 472 17.29 -6.79 -16.40
CA ARG A 472 18.71 -6.44 -16.24
C ARG A 472 19.46 -6.47 -17.58
N ILE A 473 19.24 -7.50 -18.39
CA ILE A 473 19.81 -7.58 -19.74
C ILE A 473 19.33 -6.39 -20.59
N LEU A 474 18.05 -6.04 -20.53
CA LEU A 474 17.50 -4.91 -21.27
C LEU A 474 18.16 -3.57 -20.88
N LEU A 475 18.41 -3.36 -19.59
CA LEU A 475 19.12 -2.16 -19.11
C LEU A 475 20.56 -2.10 -19.63
N LEU A 476 21.29 -3.22 -19.59
CA LEU A 476 22.66 -3.28 -20.10
C LEU A 476 22.70 -3.06 -21.61
N VAL A 477 21.75 -3.61 -22.36
CA VAL A 477 21.60 -3.37 -23.81
C VAL A 477 21.41 -1.87 -24.09
N ARG A 478 20.53 -1.20 -23.33
CA ARG A 478 20.32 0.25 -23.47
C ARG A 478 21.59 1.06 -23.14
N GLN A 479 22.33 0.67 -22.11
CA GLN A 479 23.60 1.32 -21.76
C GLN A 479 24.65 1.14 -22.86
N ARG A 480 24.74 -0.07 -23.42
CA ARG A 480 25.62 -0.37 -24.55
C ARG A 480 25.26 0.47 -25.76
N ASP A 481 23.98 0.57 -26.12
CA ASP A 481 23.53 1.38 -27.25
C ASP A 481 23.84 2.89 -27.05
N ALA A 482 23.73 3.38 -25.81
CA ALA A 482 24.15 4.74 -25.46
C ALA A 482 25.68 4.93 -25.58
N ALA A 483 26.48 3.92 -25.22
CA ALA A 483 27.93 3.92 -25.38
C ALA A 483 28.32 3.89 -26.88
N ILE A 484 27.64 3.09 -27.70
CA ILE A 484 27.80 3.09 -29.17
C ILE A 484 27.52 4.48 -29.74
N ALA A 485 26.44 5.13 -29.30
CA ALA A 485 26.15 6.49 -29.73
C ALA A 485 27.23 7.51 -29.29
N ARG A 486 27.90 7.29 -28.14
CA ARG A 486 29.06 8.10 -27.72
C ARG A 486 30.28 7.87 -28.60
N VAL A 487 30.53 6.63 -29.02
CA VAL A 487 31.60 6.30 -29.99
C VAL A 487 31.39 7.08 -31.28
N ALA A 488 30.21 6.99 -31.90
CA ALA A 488 29.91 7.69 -33.16
C ALA A 488 30.08 9.22 -33.05
N ARG A 489 29.67 9.82 -31.92
CA ARG A 489 29.90 11.25 -31.65
C ARG A 489 31.39 11.59 -31.50
N SER A 490 32.15 10.74 -30.81
CA SER A 490 33.58 10.97 -30.55
C SER A 490 34.41 10.80 -31.83
N GLU A 491 34.04 9.87 -32.72
CA GLU A 491 34.63 9.72 -34.06
C GLU A 491 34.40 10.97 -34.91
N THR A 492 33.15 11.45 -34.95
CA THR A 492 32.79 12.69 -35.67
C THR A 492 33.59 13.89 -35.13
N GLN A 493 33.75 14.00 -33.81
CA GLN A 493 34.55 15.06 -33.19
C GLN A 493 36.05 14.95 -33.48
N ARG A 494 36.60 13.72 -33.49
CA ARG A 494 38.00 13.46 -33.87
C ARG A 494 38.27 13.89 -35.30
N ASP A 495 37.37 13.56 -36.22
CA ASP A 495 37.52 13.85 -37.65
C ASP A 495 37.35 15.35 -37.95
N ALA A 496 36.58 16.08 -37.14
CA ALA A 496 36.43 17.53 -37.23
C ALA A 496 37.47 18.34 -36.41
N ALA A 497 38.29 17.67 -35.59
CA ALA A 497 39.22 18.35 -34.69
C ALA A 497 40.42 18.95 -35.43
N VAL A 498 40.72 20.22 -35.13
CA VAL A 498 41.91 20.93 -35.62
C VAL A 498 42.85 21.18 -34.44
N GLY A 499 44.06 20.62 -34.48
CA GLY A 499 45.07 20.70 -33.42
C GLY A 499 45.20 19.43 -32.58
N PHE A 500 46.41 19.19 -32.04
CA PHE A 500 46.79 17.98 -31.33
C PHE A 500 45.92 17.72 -30.07
N ASP A 501 45.74 18.71 -29.21
CA ASP A 501 45.03 18.56 -27.92
C ASP A 501 43.52 18.28 -28.07
N ALA A 502 42.91 18.72 -29.17
CA ALA A 502 41.50 18.44 -29.44
C ALA A 502 41.32 17.01 -29.95
N ARG A 503 42.25 16.54 -30.79
CA ARG A 503 42.26 15.18 -31.32
C ARG A 503 42.59 14.14 -30.25
N ASP A 504 43.57 14.41 -29.39
CA ASP A 504 43.96 13.50 -28.29
C ASP A 504 42.80 13.30 -27.29
N ARG A 505 42.08 14.37 -26.92
CA ARG A 505 40.88 14.25 -26.07
C ARG A 505 39.77 13.41 -26.70
N ALA A 506 39.53 13.58 -28.01
CA ALA A 506 38.54 12.79 -28.74
C ALA A 506 38.95 11.31 -28.84
N GLU A 507 40.23 11.01 -29.04
CA GLU A 507 40.77 9.64 -29.04
C GLU A 507 40.69 8.97 -27.66
N GLN A 508 40.97 9.71 -26.57
CA GLN A 508 40.80 9.18 -25.21
C GLN A 508 39.34 8.87 -24.88
N ALA A 509 38.41 9.76 -25.26
CA ALA A 509 36.97 9.53 -25.09
C ALA A 509 36.46 8.33 -25.90
N LEU A 510 36.98 8.17 -27.12
CA LEU A 510 36.70 7.02 -27.98
C LEU A 510 37.14 5.70 -27.35
N ARG A 511 38.40 5.61 -26.90
CA ARG A 511 38.93 4.41 -26.24
C ARG A 511 38.12 4.05 -25.01
N LYS A 512 37.78 5.04 -24.18
CA LYS A 512 36.97 4.84 -22.97
C LYS A 512 35.58 4.26 -23.31
N ALA A 513 34.91 4.80 -24.31
CA ALA A 513 33.59 4.31 -24.73
C ALA A 513 33.66 2.91 -25.36
N GLN A 514 34.74 2.58 -26.08
CA GLN A 514 34.96 1.24 -26.63
C GLN A 514 35.19 0.19 -25.54
N THR A 515 36.05 0.48 -24.56
CA THR A 515 36.26 -0.42 -23.40
C THR A 515 34.97 -0.63 -22.60
N GLU A 516 34.14 0.40 -22.45
CA GLU A 516 32.83 0.28 -21.81
C GLU A 516 31.89 -0.66 -22.59
N ILE A 517 31.88 -0.61 -23.92
CA ILE A 517 31.10 -1.52 -24.76
C ILE A 517 31.56 -2.97 -24.57
N GLU A 518 32.88 -3.23 -24.62
CA GLU A 518 33.44 -4.58 -24.42
C GLU A 518 33.05 -5.17 -23.06
N GLN A 519 33.08 -4.35 -22.00
CA GLN A 519 32.65 -4.75 -20.67
C GLN A 519 31.15 -5.07 -20.61
N LEU A 520 30.32 -4.22 -21.20
CA LEU A 520 28.86 -4.41 -21.25
C LEU A 520 28.47 -5.65 -22.06
N ASP A 521 29.10 -5.89 -23.22
CA ASP A 521 28.86 -7.09 -24.02
C ASP A 521 29.31 -8.38 -23.31
N GLY A 522 30.43 -8.32 -22.57
CA GLY A 522 30.89 -9.41 -21.71
C GLY A 522 29.92 -9.71 -20.56
N GLU A 523 29.31 -8.70 -19.95
CA GLU A 523 28.28 -8.88 -18.92
C GLU A 523 26.97 -9.43 -19.50
N ILE A 524 26.48 -8.87 -20.62
CA ILE A 524 25.28 -9.35 -21.32
C ILE A 524 25.43 -10.82 -21.72
N THR A 525 26.59 -11.21 -22.25
CA THR A 525 26.85 -12.60 -22.65
C THR A 525 26.83 -13.56 -21.46
N ARG A 526 27.44 -13.18 -20.33
CA ARG A 526 27.40 -13.97 -19.09
C ARG A 526 25.97 -14.14 -18.57
N LEU A 527 25.20 -13.05 -18.50
CA LEU A 527 23.81 -13.11 -18.03
C LEU A 527 22.92 -13.97 -18.94
N ARG A 528 23.11 -13.91 -20.27
CA ARG A 528 22.38 -14.76 -21.23
C ARG A 528 22.73 -16.24 -21.13
N ALA A 529 23.96 -16.56 -20.74
CA ALA A 529 24.38 -17.93 -20.49
C ALA A 529 23.85 -18.48 -19.15
N GLY A 530 23.13 -17.67 -18.36
CA GLY A 530 22.69 -18.06 -17.02
C GLY A 530 23.84 -18.14 -16.00
N ASP A 531 25.01 -17.60 -16.34
CA ASP A 531 26.20 -17.58 -15.49
C ASP A 531 26.19 -16.34 -14.59
N ASP A 532 25.15 -16.25 -13.75
CA ASP A 532 25.01 -15.24 -12.71
C ASP A 532 24.82 -15.93 -11.36
N ASP A 533 25.68 -15.59 -10.40
CA ASP A 533 25.65 -16.20 -9.07
C ASP A 533 24.35 -15.92 -8.32
N ARG A 534 23.74 -14.75 -8.51
CA ARG A 534 22.47 -14.40 -7.85
C ARG A 534 21.33 -15.21 -8.45
N TYR A 535 21.29 -15.34 -9.78
CA TYR A 535 20.32 -16.21 -10.45
C TYR A 535 20.39 -17.65 -9.95
N ARG A 536 21.61 -18.22 -9.87
CA ARG A 536 21.82 -19.57 -9.34
C ARG A 536 21.36 -19.70 -7.89
N GLN A 537 21.76 -18.76 -7.03
CA GLN A 537 21.38 -18.76 -5.61
C GLN A 537 19.86 -18.64 -5.42
N TRP A 538 19.20 -17.74 -6.12
CA TRP A 538 17.75 -17.56 -6.00
C TRP A 538 16.98 -18.76 -6.54
N ARG A 539 17.43 -19.36 -7.64
CA ARG A 539 16.82 -20.57 -8.19
C ARG A 539 16.99 -21.76 -7.25
N GLN A 540 18.19 -21.94 -6.69
CA GLN A 540 18.46 -22.99 -5.70
C GLN A 540 17.59 -22.81 -4.45
N HIS A 541 17.55 -21.59 -3.88
CA HIS A 541 16.72 -21.28 -2.73
C HIS A 541 15.22 -21.55 -3.00
N THR A 542 14.75 -21.23 -4.20
CA THR A 542 13.36 -21.50 -4.62
C THR A 542 13.08 -23.02 -4.70
N GLN A 543 14.05 -23.82 -5.15
CA GLN A 543 13.94 -25.28 -5.16
C GLN A 543 13.98 -25.87 -3.76
N ASP A 544 14.91 -25.41 -2.92
CA ASP A 544 15.05 -25.88 -1.53
C ASP A 544 13.77 -25.65 -0.73
N ARG A 545 13.09 -24.52 -0.95
CA ARG A 545 11.78 -24.24 -0.34
C ARG A 545 10.69 -25.17 -0.85
N ARG A 546 10.64 -25.46 -2.16
CA ARG A 546 9.62 -26.34 -2.73
C ARG A 546 9.73 -27.77 -2.23
N TYR A 547 10.95 -28.27 -2.08
CA TYR A 547 11.23 -29.66 -1.69
C TYR A 547 11.67 -29.79 -0.23
N ALA A 548 11.39 -28.77 0.59
CA ALA A 548 11.63 -28.82 2.02
C ALA A 548 10.87 -30.00 2.62
N LYS A 549 11.60 -30.88 3.33
CA LYS A 549 10.96 -32.01 4.02
C LYS A 549 10.03 -31.48 5.11
N PRO A 550 8.79 -31.96 5.18
CA PRO A 550 7.88 -31.61 6.28
C PRO A 550 8.40 -32.18 7.61
N GLU A 551 8.04 -31.52 8.71
CA GLU A 551 8.34 -31.98 10.06
C GLU A 551 7.06 -32.49 10.73
N PHE A 552 7.09 -33.72 11.25
CA PHE A 552 5.94 -34.37 11.86
C PHE A 552 6.15 -34.51 13.36
N HIS A 553 5.16 -34.07 14.14
CA HIS A 553 5.20 -34.10 15.60
C HIS A 553 3.93 -34.81 16.12
N PRO A 554 4.03 -36.02 16.68
CA PRO A 554 2.87 -36.69 17.24
C PRO A 554 2.30 -35.88 18.42
N ILE A 555 0.99 -35.63 18.38
CA ILE A 555 0.25 -34.91 19.43
C ILE A 555 -0.27 -35.90 20.46
N PHE A 556 -1.01 -36.93 20.01
CA PHE A 556 -1.45 -38.02 20.88
C PHE A 556 -1.79 -39.27 20.04
N ASP A 557 -1.90 -40.39 20.75
CA ASP A 557 -2.22 -41.72 20.23
C ASP A 557 -3.18 -42.39 21.23
N ALA A 558 -4.30 -42.91 20.75
CA ALA A 558 -5.31 -43.52 21.61
C ALA A 558 -6.05 -44.67 20.91
N GLU A 559 -6.45 -45.67 21.68
CA GLU A 559 -7.43 -46.67 21.24
C GLU A 559 -8.83 -46.07 21.36
N PHE A 560 -9.76 -46.47 20.48
CA PHE A 560 -11.14 -46.01 20.55
C PHE A 560 -12.18 -47.10 20.25
N GLU A 561 -13.37 -46.94 20.82
CA GLU A 561 -14.58 -47.70 20.52
C GLU A 561 -15.71 -46.74 20.20
N ILE A 562 -16.46 -47.04 19.14
CA ILE A 562 -17.58 -46.22 18.69
C ILE A 562 -18.88 -46.85 19.19
N VAL A 563 -19.70 -46.10 19.94
CA VAL A 563 -20.95 -46.57 20.57
C VAL A 563 -22.22 -45.90 20.08
#